data_AF-A0A7C7JF06-F1
#
_entry.id   AF-A0A7C7JF06-F1
#
_cell.length_a   1.000
_cell.length_b   1.000
_cell.length_c   1.000
_cell.angle_alpha   90.00
_cell.angle_beta   90.00
_cell.angle_gamma   90.00
#
_symmetry.space_group_name_H-M   'P 1'
#
loop_
_entity.id
_entity.type
_entity.pdbx_description
1 polymer ?
#
loop_
_entity_poly.entity_id
_entity_poly.type
_entity_poly.pdbx_seq_one_letter_code
_entity_poly.pdbx_strand_id
1 'polypeptide(L)'
;GQTASALEKAGLGVFFLVFFAILREGFETAIFLMGSFSILGSFSYWGFFSGMILAIFLGYLVVIQGRKVDLTYFFRVTTLLLVLFASGMVAYGTHEAEEFMVKGKHLHWVGLEDKQLENGITLKAEDQIVRVWNVHKPKKILTENDNELFHVLHDKGRVGIFLKGFLGYNSNPNWVEFLAWFISLIFGLSLWRKFYFTES
;
A
#
# COMPACT_ATOMS: atom_id res chain seq x y z
N GLY A 1 -8.62 -45.55 3.28
CA GLY A 1 -9.58 -44.87 2.40
C GLY A 1 -8.99 -43.55 1.96
N GLN A 2 -9.08 -43.23 0.67
CA GLN A 2 -8.48 -42.02 0.08
C GLN A 2 -9.00 -40.71 0.72
N THR A 3 -10.19 -40.75 1.33
CA THR A 3 -10.81 -39.64 2.09
C THR A 3 -10.13 -39.33 3.42
N ALA A 4 -9.62 -40.32 4.16
CA ALA A 4 -8.96 -40.09 5.45
C ALA A 4 -7.58 -39.42 5.28
N SER A 5 -6.83 -39.82 4.24
CA SER A 5 -5.52 -39.23 3.94
C SER A 5 -5.63 -37.84 3.29
N ALA A 6 -6.72 -37.57 2.55
CA ALA A 6 -7.04 -36.23 2.07
C ALA A 6 -7.45 -35.28 3.21
N LEU A 7 -8.21 -35.78 4.20
CA LEU A 7 -8.62 -35.01 5.38
C LEU A 7 -7.43 -34.65 6.27
N GLU A 8 -6.45 -35.55 6.42
CA GLU A 8 -5.21 -35.31 7.18
C GLU A 8 -4.34 -34.20 6.55
N LYS A 9 -4.17 -34.22 5.21
CA LYS A 9 -3.45 -33.16 4.49
C LYS A 9 -4.21 -31.82 4.47
N ALA A 10 -5.53 -31.85 4.37
CA ALA A 10 -6.37 -30.65 4.46
C ALA A 10 -6.35 -30.05 5.88
N GLY A 11 -6.33 -30.88 6.93
CA GLY A 11 -6.27 -30.44 8.31
C GLY A 11 -5.00 -29.63 8.63
N LEU A 12 -3.84 -30.09 8.14
CA LEU A 12 -2.59 -29.32 8.24
C LEU A 12 -2.66 -27.99 7.49
N GLY A 13 -3.24 -27.97 6.28
CA GLY A 13 -3.40 -26.74 5.50
C GLY A 13 -4.29 -25.71 6.19
N VAL A 14 -5.44 -26.13 6.74
CA VAL A 14 -6.35 -25.26 7.50
C VAL A 14 -5.70 -24.78 8.79
N PHE A 15 -4.96 -25.66 9.49
CA PHE A 15 -4.21 -25.27 10.69
C PHE A 15 -3.22 -24.14 10.39
N PHE A 16 -2.36 -24.30 9.37
CA PHE A 16 -1.39 -23.27 9.03
C PHE A 16 -2.06 -21.98 8.53
N LEU A 17 -3.14 -22.08 7.76
CA LEU A 17 -3.91 -20.92 7.32
C LEU A 17 -4.41 -20.09 8.51
N VAL A 18 -5.05 -20.74 9.49
CA VAL A 18 -5.57 -20.07 10.69
C VAL A 18 -4.42 -19.56 11.56
N PHE A 19 -3.37 -20.36 11.75
CA PHE A 19 -2.20 -19.99 12.54
C PHE A 19 -1.53 -18.72 12.01
N PHE A 20 -1.21 -18.65 10.71
CA PHE A 20 -0.57 -17.48 10.11
C PHE A 20 -1.51 -16.27 10.06
N ALA A 21 -2.81 -16.46 9.89
CA ALA A 21 -3.77 -15.36 9.95
C ALA A 21 -3.78 -14.72 11.35
N ILE A 22 -3.86 -15.53 12.41
CA ILE A 22 -3.80 -15.04 13.80
C ILE A 22 -2.45 -14.39 14.09
N LEU A 23 -1.35 -15.01 13.67
CA LEU A 23 0.00 -14.50 13.91
C LEU A 23 0.21 -13.14 13.25
N ARG A 24 -0.18 -12.99 11.98
CA ARG A 24 -0.02 -11.73 11.23
C ARG A 24 -0.80 -10.58 11.88
N GLU A 25 -2.09 -10.78 12.10
CA GLU A 25 -2.97 -9.75 12.67
C GLU A 25 -2.61 -9.43 14.13
N GLY A 26 -2.23 -10.46 14.90
CA GLY A 26 -1.74 -10.30 16.27
C GLY A 26 -0.43 -9.52 16.34
N PHE A 27 0.51 -9.80 15.44
CA PHE A 27 1.79 -9.10 15.36
C PHE A 27 1.62 -7.64 14.96
N GLU A 28 0.78 -7.35 13.96
CA GLU A 28 0.47 -5.99 13.52
C GLU A 28 -0.15 -5.16 14.66
N THR A 29 -1.10 -5.75 15.40
CA THR A 29 -1.71 -5.09 16.57
C THR A 29 -0.69 -4.83 17.68
N ALA A 30 0.18 -5.80 17.98
CA ALA A 30 1.20 -5.65 19.02
C ALA A 30 2.25 -4.58 18.67
N ILE A 31 2.74 -4.56 17.42
CA ILE A 31 3.67 -3.53 16.95
C ILE A 31 3.00 -2.16 16.94
N PHE A 32 1.74 -2.07 16.51
CA PHE A 32 1.02 -0.80 16.50
C PHE A 32 0.86 -0.23 17.92
N LEU A 33 0.54 -1.08 18.89
CA LEU A 33 0.49 -0.69 20.31
C LEU A 33 1.86 -0.24 20.81
N MET A 34 2.93 -0.98 20.50
CA MET A 34 4.30 -0.63 20.89
C MET A 34 4.75 0.70 20.27
N GLY A 35 4.49 0.91 18.98
CA GLY A 35 4.75 2.17 18.29
C GLY A 35 3.98 3.33 18.90
N SER A 36 2.72 3.10 19.27
CA SER A 36 1.88 4.11 19.95
C SER A 36 2.46 4.50 21.32
N PHE A 37 2.99 3.56 22.10
CA PHE A 37 3.65 3.88 23.38
C PHE A 37 4.96 4.65 23.19
N SER A 38 5.72 4.34 22.14
CA SER A 38 6.95 5.07 21.84
C SER A 38 6.71 6.55 21.50
N ILE A 39 5.53 6.90 20.98
CA ILE A 39 5.20 8.26 20.55
C ILE A 39 4.63 9.09 21.70
N LEU A 40 3.74 8.53 22.54
CA LEU A 40 3.05 9.29 23.59
C LEU A 40 3.76 9.26 24.96
N GLY A 41 4.74 8.38 25.17
CA GLY A 41 5.49 8.25 26.43
C GLY A 41 4.67 7.80 27.66
N SER A 42 3.33 7.76 27.55
CA SER A 42 2.39 7.38 28.60
C SER A 42 1.23 6.55 28.03
N PHE A 43 0.74 5.58 28.82
CA PHE A 43 -0.38 4.72 28.44
C PHE A 43 -1.72 5.38 28.77
N SER A 44 -2.54 5.65 27.76
CA SER A 44 -3.92 6.14 27.98
C SER A 44 -4.88 4.97 28.17
N TYR A 45 -5.21 4.66 29.43
CA TYR A 45 -6.19 3.63 29.77
C TYR A 45 -7.58 3.93 29.20
N TRP A 46 -8.00 5.20 29.22
CA TRP A 46 -9.29 5.61 28.66
C TRP A 46 -9.37 5.41 27.15
N GLY A 47 -8.29 5.69 26.41
CA GLY A 47 -8.21 5.43 24.97
C GLY A 47 -8.31 3.93 24.66
N PHE A 48 -7.60 3.10 25.43
CA PHE A 48 -7.63 1.64 25.25
C PHE A 48 -9.03 1.06 25.49
N PHE A 49 -9.66 1.36 26.63
CA PHE A 49 -10.99 0.80 26.95
C PHE A 49 -12.07 1.34 26.00
N SER A 50 -12.06 2.63 25.67
CA SER A 50 -13.02 3.20 24.72
C SER A 50 -12.84 2.61 23.32
N GLY A 51 -11.60 2.44 22.86
CA GLY A 51 -11.29 1.78 21.59
C GLY A 51 -11.73 0.32 21.56
N MET A 52 -11.52 -0.44 22.64
CA MET A 52 -11.96 -1.83 22.76
C MET A 52 -13.49 -1.95 22.70
N ILE A 53 -14.21 -1.10 23.43
CA ILE A 53 -15.69 -1.07 23.40
C ILE A 53 -16.17 -0.71 21.99
N LEU A 54 -15.56 0.29 21.36
CA LEU A 54 -15.89 0.70 20.00
C LEU A 54 -15.64 -0.42 18.98
N ALA A 55 -14.53 -1.16 19.11
CA ALA A 55 -14.21 -2.29 18.25
C ALA A 55 -15.24 -3.42 18.38
N ILE A 56 -15.65 -3.78 19.60
CA ILE A 56 -16.71 -4.77 19.85
C ILE A 56 -18.03 -4.29 19.22
N PHE A 57 -18.38 -3.02 19.40
CA PHE A 57 -19.60 -2.42 18.86
C PHE A 57 -19.60 -2.43 17.32
N LEU A 58 -18.51 -2.00 16.68
CA LEU A 58 -18.37 -2.03 15.23
C LEU A 58 -18.38 -3.47 14.69
N GLY A 59 -17.71 -4.40 15.36
CA GLY A 59 -17.74 -5.82 15.01
C GLY A 59 -19.16 -6.39 15.04
N TYR A 60 -19.93 -6.05 16.08
CA TYR A 60 -21.34 -6.45 16.19
C TYR A 60 -22.20 -5.84 15.07
N LEU A 61 -22.01 -4.56 14.73
CA LEU A 61 -22.71 -3.92 13.61
C LEU A 61 -22.40 -4.60 12.27
N VAL A 62 -21.13 -4.93 12.01
CA VAL A 62 -20.72 -5.64 10.80
C VAL A 62 -21.41 -7.01 10.72
N VAL A 63 -21.51 -7.75 11.82
CA VAL A 63 -22.19 -9.07 11.85
C VAL A 63 -23.69 -8.94 11.56
N ILE A 64 -24.37 -7.94 12.13
CA ILE A 64 -25.80 -7.73 11.86
C ILE A 64 -26.02 -7.32 10.40
N GLN A 65 -25.25 -6.36 9.92
CA GLN A 65 -25.39 -5.85 8.57
C GLN A 65 -25.01 -6.90 7.53
N GLY A 66 -23.96 -7.70 7.81
CA GLY A 66 -23.50 -8.78 6.94
C GLY A 66 -24.57 -9.85 6.67
N ARG A 67 -25.50 -10.10 7.60
CA ARG A 67 -26.62 -11.02 7.38
C ARG A 67 -27.67 -10.51 6.39
N LYS A 68 -27.70 -9.20 6.10
CA LYS A 68 -28.65 -8.58 5.16
C LYS A 68 -28.07 -8.32 3.78
N VAL A 69 -26.75 -8.49 3.62
CA VAL A 69 -26.04 -8.19 2.37
C VAL A 69 -25.94 -9.46 1.53
N ASP A 70 -26.17 -9.34 0.23
CA ASP A 70 -25.96 -10.43 -0.72
C ASP A 70 -24.47 -10.80 -0.79
N LEU A 71 -24.12 -12.01 -0.34
CA LEU A 71 -22.73 -12.47 -0.28
C LEU A 71 -22.03 -12.39 -1.64
N THR A 72 -22.72 -12.72 -2.72
CA THR A 72 -22.15 -12.69 -4.08
C THR A 72 -21.73 -11.28 -4.50
N TYR A 73 -22.57 -10.28 -4.24
CA TYR A 73 -22.25 -8.89 -4.53
C TYR A 73 -21.15 -8.38 -3.60
N PHE A 74 -21.19 -8.74 -2.32
CA PHE A 74 -20.16 -8.39 -1.35
C PHE A 74 -18.78 -8.92 -1.79
N PHE A 75 -18.66 -10.20 -2.11
CA PHE A 75 -17.39 -10.78 -2.55
C PHE A 75 -16.90 -10.18 -3.86
N ARG A 76 -17.80 -9.89 -4.81
CA ARG A 76 -17.43 -9.21 -6.06
C ARG A 76 -16.82 -7.83 -5.79
N VAL A 77 -17.39 -7.05 -4.89
CA VAL A 77 -16.87 -5.72 -4.54
C VAL A 77 -15.58 -5.81 -3.73
N THR A 78 -15.51 -6.68 -2.71
CA THR A 78 -14.32 -6.78 -1.86
C THR A 78 -13.12 -7.34 -2.62
N THR A 79 -13.30 -8.31 -3.50
CA THR A 79 -12.21 -8.81 -4.36
C THR A 79 -11.74 -7.78 -5.39
N LEU A 80 -12.64 -6.94 -5.91
CA LEU A 80 -12.25 -5.81 -6.76
C LEU A 80 -11.37 -4.83 -5.96
N LEU A 81 -11.76 -4.51 -4.73
CA LEU A 81 -10.96 -3.67 -3.84
C LEU A 81 -9.60 -4.31 -3.52
N LEU A 82 -9.55 -5.62 -3.29
CA LEU A 82 -8.31 -6.35 -3.06
C LEU A 82 -7.38 -6.28 -4.28
N VAL A 83 -7.90 -6.32 -5.50
CA VAL A 83 -7.12 -6.14 -6.73
C VAL A 83 -6.49 -4.74 -6.77
N LEU A 84 -7.27 -3.70 -6.47
CA LEU A 84 -6.77 -2.32 -6.43
C LEU A 84 -5.68 -2.16 -5.36
N PHE A 85 -5.92 -2.70 -4.16
CA PHE A 85 -4.96 -2.64 -3.07
C PHE A 85 -3.68 -3.42 -3.38
N ALA A 86 -3.79 -4.64 -3.94
CA ALA A 86 -2.63 -5.44 -4.32
C ALA A 86 -1.78 -4.72 -5.39
N SER A 87 -2.42 -4.16 -6.41
CA SER A 87 -1.72 -3.37 -7.43
C SER A 87 -1.08 -2.11 -6.82
N GLY A 88 -1.76 -1.44 -5.89
CA GLY A 88 -1.21 -0.29 -5.17
C GLY A 88 0.01 -0.63 -4.31
N MET A 89 -0.01 -1.78 -3.65
CA MET A 89 1.14 -2.31 -2.89
C MET A 89 2.33 -2.66 -3.80
N VAL A 90 2.08 -3.14 -5.04
CA VAL A 90 3.14 -3.36 -6.04
C VAL A 90 3.79 -2.05 -6.46
N ALA A 91 3.00 -0.99 -6.67
CA ALA A 91 3.54 0.34 -6.95
C ALA A 91 4.41 0.86 -5.80
N TYR A 92 3.90 0.75 -4.57
CA TYR A 92 4.62 1.16 -3.37
C TYR A 92 5.93 0.37 -3.19
N GLY A 93 5.90 -0.96 -3.33
CA GLY A 93 7.09 -1.80 -3.23
C GLY A 93 8.13 -1.47 -4.30
N THR A 94 7.68 -1.14 -5.52
CA THR A 94 8.58 -0.73 -6.61
C THR A 94 9.20 0.64 -6.34
N HIS A 95 8.42 1.57 -5.76
CA HIS A 95 8.90 2.90 -5.37
C HIS A 95 9.97 2.84 -4.28
N GLU A 96 9.73 2.06 -3.22
CA GLU A 96 10.70 1.88 -2.14
C GLU A 96 11.96 1.14 -2.64
N ALA A 97 11.80 0.16 -3.54
CA ALA A 97 12.93 -0.53 -4.17
C ALA A 97 13.76 0.40 -5.06
N GLU A 98 13.10 1.28 -5.83
CA GLU A 98 13.77 2.30 -6.63
C GLU A 98 14.50 3.30 -5.72
N GLU A 99 13.83 3.84 -4.71
CA GLU A 99 14.43 4.79 -3.78
C GLU A 99 15.65 4.19 -3.08
N PHE A 100 15.60 2.91 -2.71
CA PHE A 100 16.74 2.20 -2.17
C PHE A 100 17.90 2.07 -3.18
N MET A 101 17.63 1.72 -4.44
CA MET A 101 18.66 1.59 -5.47
C MET A 101 19.28 2.94 -5.85
N VAL A 102 18.45 3.99 -5.93
CA VAL A 102 18.82 5.33 -6.39
C VAL A 102 19.47 6.15 -5.26
N LYS A 103 18.92 6.17 -4.04
CA LYS A 103 19.55 6.90 -2.93
C LYS A 103 20.65 6.11 -2.24
N GLY A 104 20.65 4.78 -2.36
CA GLY A 104 21.63 3.88 -1.74
C GLY A 104 23.03 3.88 -2.38
N LYS A 105 23.34 4.76 -3.34
CA LYS A 105 24.62 4.80 -4.10
C LYS A 105 24.97 3.50 -4.84
N HIS A 106 23.99 2.64 -5.07
CA HIS A 106 24.16 1.42 -5.87
C HIS A 106 23.96 1.64 -7.38
N LEU A 107 23.75 2.89 -7.84
CA LEU A 107 23.55 3.18 -9.28
C LEU A 107 24.73 2.83 -10.17
N HIS A 108 25.93 2.61 -9.63
CA HIS A 108 27.07 2.06 -10.39
C HIS A 108 26.68 0.74 -11.10
N TRP A 109 25.78 -0.06 -10.52
CA TRP A 109 25.31 -1.32 -11.12
C TRP A 109 24.38 -1.11 -12.33
N VAL A 110 23.73 0.06 -12.43
CA VAL A 110 22.81 0.43 -13.52
C VAL A 110 23.46 1.42 -14.51
N GLY A 111 24.73 1.79 -14.29
CA GLY A 111 25.50 2.65 -15.20
C GLY A 111 25.13 4.15 -15.16
N LEU A 112 24.46 4.60 -14.09
CA LEU A 112 24.08 6.00 -13.91
C LEU A 112 24.97 6.63 -12.84
N GLU A 113 25.82 7.58 -13.24
CA GLU A 113 26.69 8.34 -12.34
C GLU A 113 26.24 9.81 -12.26
N ASP A 114 26.53 10.43 -11.12
CA ASP A 114 26.35 11.87 -10.93
C ASP A 114 27.33 12.60 -11.86
N LYS A 115 26.81 13.29 -12.87
CA LYS A 115 27.65 14.06 -13.80
C LYS A 115 27.89 15.45 -13.22
N GLN A 116 29.15 15.77 -12.95
CA GLN A 116 29.55 17.16 -12.76
C GLN A 116 29.53 17.87 -14.12
N LEU A 117 28.70 18.90 -14.28
CA LEU A 117 28.84 19.80 -15.41
C LEU A 117 29.99 20.78 -15.18
N GLU A 118 30.62 21.20 -16.28
CA GLU A 118 31.71 22.20 -16.30
C GLU A 118 31.36 23.53 -15.62
N ASN A 119 30.08 23.81 -15.36
CA ASN A 119 29.60 25.04 -14.72
C ASN A 119 29.51 24.95 -13.18
N GLY A 120 30.08 23.90 -12.56
CA GLY A 120 30.05 23.70 -11.09
C GLY A 120 28.72 23.18 -10.55
N ILE A 121 27.79 22.76 -11.41
CA ILE A 121 26.50 22.17 -11.04
C ILE A 121 26.62 20.65 -11.14
N THR A 122 26.32 19.95 -10.04
CA THR A 122 26.21 18.49 -10.00
C THR A 122 24.82 18.06 -10.46
N LEU A 123 24.72 17.34 -11.58
CA LEU A 123 23.48 16.63 -11.93
C LEU A 123 23.44 15.33 -11.15
N LYS A 124 22.51 15.25 -10.20
CA LYS A 124 22.20 14.00 -9.53
C LYS A 124 21.63 13.01 -10.53
N ALA A 125 22.03 11.76 -10.43
CA ALA A 125 21.50 10.70 -11.28
C ALA A 125 19.96 10.53 -11.14
N GLU A 126 19.39 10.90 -9.99
CA GLU A 126 17.93 10.91 -9.75
C GLU A 126 17.16 11.87 -10.68
N ASP A 127 17.80 12.95 -11.13
CA ASP A 127 17.19 13.97 -12.02
C ASP A 127 17.26 13.56 -13.50
N GLN A 128 18.05 12.53 -13.82
CA GLN A 128 18.12 11.96 -15.17
C GLN A 128 17.01 10.94 -15.43
N ILE A 129 16.31 10.49 -14.37
CA ILE A 129 15.23 9.51 -14.47
C ILE A 129 13.99 10.20 -15.07
N VAL A 130 13.54 9.71 -16.23
CA VAL A 130 12.34 10.22 -16.90
C VAL A 130 11.12 9.83 -16.08
N ARG A 131 10.39 10.82 -15.57
CA ARG A 131 9.16 10.63 -14.81
C ARG A 131 7.94 10.69 -15.72
N VAL A 132 6.95 9.86 -15.47
CA VAL A 132 5.74 9.78 -16.31
C VAL A 132 4.89 11.04 -16.17
N TRP A 133 4.75 11.51 -14.94
CA TRP A 133 4.19 12.81 -14.61
C TRP A 133 4.93 13.37 -13.41
N ASN A 134 4.83 14.68 -13.21
CA ASN A 134 5.31 15.31 -12.01
C ASN A 134 4.31 16.38 -11.56
N VAL A 135 3.66 16.12 -10.43
CA VAL A 135 2.69 17.06 -9.83
C VAL A 135 3.42 18.15 -9.03
N HIS A 136 4.74 18.08 -8.89
CA HIS A 136 5.54 19.21 -8.43
C HIS A 136 5.70 20.28 -9.51
N LYS A 137 5.43 21.53 -9.12
CA LYS A 137 6.18 22.69 -9.65
C LYS A 137 7.12 23.15 -8.53
N PRO A 138 8.42 22.85 -8.57
CA PRO A 138 9.33 23.38 -7.56
C PRO A 138 9.32 24.92 -7.64
N LYS A 139 8.92 25.59 -6.56
CA LYS A 139 9.03 27.05 -6.46
C LYS A 139 10.50 27.36 -6.19
N LYS A 140 11.16 28.07 -7.12
CA LYS A 140 12.61 28.33 -7.09
C LYS A 140 13.07 29.25 -5.95
N ILE A 141 12.14 29.85 -5.20
CA ILE A 141 12.40 30.82 -4.13
C ILE A 141 11.42 30.50 -3.00
N LEU A 142 11.95 30.06 -1.85
CA LEU A 142 11.18 29.91 -0.61
C LEU A 142 11.13 31.29 0.06
N THR A 143 9.94 31.86 0.17
CA THR A 143 9.73 33.08 0.99
C THR A 143 9.28 32.63 2.37
N GLU A 144 9.77 33.27 3.44
CA GLU A 144 9.54 32.91 4.86
C GLU A 144 8.06 32.81 5.28
N ASN A 145 7.14 33.28 4.42
CA ASN A 145 5.69 33.31 4.62
C ASN A 145 4.90 32.40 3.65
N ASP A 146 5.58 31.62 2.80
CA ASP A 146 4.94 30.64 1.95
C ASP A 146 4.67 29.37 2.76
N ASN A 147 3.43 29.19 3.23
CA ASN A 147 2.97 27.86 3.64
C ASN A 147 3.22 26.91 2.45
N GLU A 148 3.87 25.77 2.68
CA GLU A 148 4.01 24.69 1.69
C GLU A 148 2.61 24.18 1.31
N LEU A 149 1.91 24.90 0.44
CA LEU A 149 0.59 24.53 -0.02
C LEU A 149 0.79 23.46 -1.08
N PHE A 150 0.99 22.23 -0.62
CA PHE A 150 0.97 21.06 -1.48
C PHE A 150 -0.33 21.06 -2.28
N HIS A 151 -0.21 20.83 -3.59
CA HIS A 151 -1.39 20.65 -4.43
C HIS A 151 -2.26 19.53 -3.84
N VAL A 152 -3.58 19.59 -4.00
CA VAL A 152 -4.49 18.64 -3.36
C VAL A 152 -4.20 17.18 -3.76
N LEU A 153 -3.76 16.99 -5.01
CA LEU A 153 -3.33 15.70 -5.58
C LEU A 153 -1.86 15.34 -5.27
N HIS A 154 -1.16 16.10 -4.45
CA HIS A 154 0.19 15.74 -4.02
C HIS A 154 0.13 14.58 -3.03
N ASP A 155 1.13 13.71 -3.03
CA ASP A 155 1.23 12.53 -2.16
C ASP A 155 1.42 12.87 -0.67
N LYS A 156 1.69 14.14 -0.37
CA LYS A 156 1.62 14.77 0.98
C LYS A 156 0.35 15.60 1.21
N GLY A 157 -0.48 15.76 0.19
CA GLY A 157 -1.78 16.42 0.27
C GLY A 157 -2.87 15.48 0.76
N ARG A 158 -4.02 16.04 1.16
CA ARG A 158 -5.13 15.26 1.75
C ARG A 158 -5.68 14.17 0.82
N VAL A 159 -5.81 14.47 -0.47
CA VAL A 159 -6.38 13.54 -1.46
C VAL A 159 -5.30 12.61 -2.00
N GLY A 160 -4.09 13.11 -2.25
CA GLY A 160 -3.02 12.25 -2.76
C GLY A 160 -2.55 11.20 -1.76
N ILE A 161 -2.56 11.46 -0.44
CA ILE A 161 -2.29 10.42 0.58
C ILE A 161 -3.35 9.31 0.52
N PHE A 162 -4.64 9.69 0.41
CA PHE A 162 -5.73 8.72 0.30
C PHE A 162 -5.59 7.87 -0.98
N LEU A 163 -5.34 8.50 -2.14
CA LEU A 163 -5.13 7.79 -3.40
C LEU A 163 -3.85 6.94 -3.37
N LYS A 164 -2.80 7.39 -2.68
CA LYS A 164 -1.56 6.63 -2.47
C LYS A 164 -1.83 5.36 -1.69
N GLY A 165 -2.59 5.45 -0.59
CA GLY A 165 -2.96 4.29 0.22
C GLY A 165 -3.95 3.33 -0.47
N PHE A 166 -4.89 3.86 -1.25
CA PHE A 166 -5.98 3.04 -1.81
C PHE A 166 -5.69 2.50 -3.23
N LEU A 167 -5.01 3.28 -4.06
CA LEU A 167 -4.74 2.96 -5.47
C LEU A 167 -3.24 2.81 -5.77
N GLY A 168 -2.35 3.12 -4.82
CA GLY A 168 -0.90 3.19 -5.08
C GLY A 168 -0.48 4.42 -5.88
N TYR A 169 -1.26 5.51 -5.82
CA TYR A 169 -0.93 6.74 -6.52
C TYR A 169 0.41 7.32 -6.07
N ASN A 170 1.24 7.68 -7.05
CA ASN A 170 2.49 8.41 -6.85
C ASN A 170 2.41 9.78 -7.55
N SER A 171 2.96 10.82 -6.93
CA SER A 171 2.99 12.18 -7.49
C SER A 171 4.08 12.40 -8.53
N ASN A 172 5.09 11.52 -8.57
CA ASN A 172 6.22 11.63 -9.49
C ASN A 172 6.80 10.26 -9.93
N PRO A 173 5.96 9.30 -10.39
CA PRO A 173 6.39 7.94 -10.65
C PRO A 173 7.38 7.87 -11.83
N ASN A 174 8.32 6.96 -11.68
CA ASN A 174 9.15 6.50 -12.78
C ASN A 174 8.36 5.57 -13.72
N TRP A 175 8.84 5.38 -14.94
CA TRP A 175 8.28 4.46 -15.92
C TRP A 175 8.19 3.02 -15.41
N VAL A 176 9.19 2.55 -14.65
CA VAL A 176 9.19 1.20 -14.09
C VAL A 176 8.06 1.03 -13.07
N GLU A 177 7.92 1.97 -12.13
CA GLU A 177 6.83 1.98 -11.15
C GLU A 177 5.46 2.00 -11.84
N PHE A 178 5.29 2.91 -12.81
CA PHE A 178 4.03 3.05 -13.54
C PHE A 178 3.67 1.78 -14.32
N LEU A 179 4.64 1.16 -15.00
CA LEU A 179 4.42 -0.09 -15.73
C LEU A 179 4.12 -1.25 -14.79
N ALA A 180 4.86 -1.39 -13.68
CA ALA A 180 4.62 -2.43 -12.69
C ALA A 180 3.22 -2.32 -12.08
N TRP A 181 2.82 -1.10 -11.73
CA TRP A 181 1.46 -0.80 -11.28
C TRP A 181 0.42 -1.13 -12.36
N PHE A 182 0.60 -0.65 -13.58
CA PHE A 182 -0.37 -0.83 -14.66
C PHE A 182 -0.55 -2.30 -15.07
N ILE A 183 0.56 -3.05 -15.18
CA ILE A 183 0.55 -4.48 -15.49
C ILE A 183 -0.13 -5.26 -14.37
N SER A 184 0.21 -4.98 -13.10
CA SER A 184 -0.43 -5.65 -11.96
C SER A 184 -1.93 -5.35 -11.88
N LEU A 185 -2.34 -4.12 -12.21
CA LEU A 185 -3.75 -3.73 -12.25
C LEU A 185 -4.50 -4.47 -13.35
N ILE A 186 -3.99 -4.48 -14.59
CA ILE A 186 -4.60 -5.21 -15.71
C ILE A 186 -4.72 -6.69 -15.38
N PHE A 187 -3.65 -7.29 -14.84
CA PHE A 187 -3.63 -8.69 -14.45
C PHE A 187 -4.69 -8.98 -13.39
N GLY A 188 -4.76 -8.19 -12.32
CA GLY A 188 -5.75 -8.37 -11.26
C GLY A 188 -7.19 -8.16 -11.74
N LEU A 189 -7.44 -7.15 -12.58
CA LEU A 189 -8.76 -6.90 -13.17
C LEU A 189 -9.18 -8.01 -14.14
N SER A 190 -8.23 -8.56 -14.90
CA SER A 190 -8.46 -9.71 -15.77
C SER A 190 -8.86 -10.94 -14.97
N LEU A 191 -8.15 -11.24 -13.87
CA LEU A 191 -8.49 -12.33 -12.95
C LEU A 191 -9.86 -12.14 -12.30
N TRP A 192 -10.14 -10.95 -11.78
CA TRP A 192 -11.42 -10.63 -11.17
C TRP A 192 -12.57 -10.76 -12.16
N ARG A 193 -12.41 -10.22 -13.38
CA ARG A 193 -13.42 -10.33 -14.42
C ARG A 193 -13.66 -11.79 -14.78
N LYS A 194 -12.60 -12.58 -14.93
CA LYS A 194 -12.70 -14.01 -15.24
C LYS A 194 -13.43 -14.77 -14.13
N PHE A 195 -13.18 -14.45 -12.86
CA PHE A 195 -13.79 -15.16 -11.73
C PHE A 195 -15.29 -14.90 -11.59
N TYR A 196 -15.76 -13.67 -11.84
CA TYR A 196 -17.16 -13.28 -11.59
C TYR A 196 -18.05 -13.16 -12.82
N PHE A 197 -17.48 -13.06 -14.02
CA PHE A 197 -18.23 -12.81 -15.26
C PHE A 197 -17.95 -13.85 -16.36
N THR A 198 -17.18 -14.91 -16.07
CA THR A 198 -17.13 -16.07 -16.98
C THR A 198 -18.31 -16.98 -16.69
N GLU A 199 -19.42 -16.72 -17.39
CA GLU A 199 -20.46 -17.71 -17.67
C GLU A 199 -20.23 -18.18 -19.11
N SER A 200 -20.13 -19.50 -19.31
CA SER A 200 -20.01 -20.21 -20.60
C SER A 200 -18.70 -20.04 -21.39
#